data_AF-A0A2T0SEJ3-F1
#
_entry.id   AF-A0A2T0SEJ3-F1
#
_cell.length_a   1.000
_cell.length_b   1.000
_cell.length_c   1.000
_cell.angle_alpha   90.00
_cell.angle_beta   90.00
_cell.angle_gamma   90.00
#
_symmetry.space_group_name_H-M   'P 1'
#
loop_
_entity.id
_entity.type
_entity.pdbx_description
1 polymer ?
#
loop_
_entity_poly.entity_id
_entity_poly.type
_entity_poly.pdbx_seq_one_letter_code
_entity_poly.pdbx_strand_id
1 'polypeptide(L)' 'MRGRPRTADGTVLDAGGTVFHAGLLDLGPESPGRRTVGLADAPPLDFSVRITRATVAAAMLDEAENPRFPGAVAVPPA' A
#
# COMPACT_ATOMS: atom_id res chain seq x y z
N MET A 1 -19.35 19.20 -20.24
CA MET A 1 -19.24 18.24 -19.12
C MET A 1 -18.04 18.65 -18.27
N ARG A 2 -18.22 19.06 -17.00
CA ARG A 2 -17.10 19.15 -16.06
C ARG A 2 -16.86 17.75 -15.50
N GLY A 3 -15.69 17.18 -15.75
CA GLY A 3 -15.33 15.87 -15.18
C GLY A 3 -15.38 15.94 -13.66
N ARG A 4 -15.98 14.93 -13.02
CA ARG A 4 -15.87 14.78 -11.56
C ARG A 4 -14.38 14.66 -11.21
N PRO A 5 -13.90 15.28 -10.10
CA PRO A 5 -12.53 15.08 -9.68
C PRO A 5 -12.30 13.58 -9.46
N ARG A 6 -11.35 12.99 -10.20
CA ARG A 6 -10.86 11.66 -9.85
C ARG A 6 -10.19 11.76 -8.49
N THR A 7 -10.47 10.81 -7.61
CA THR A 7 -9.62 10.59 -6.44
C THR A 7 -8.23 10.23 -6.96
N ALA A 8 -7.18 10.69 -6.27
CA ALA A 8 -5.80 10.46 -6.70
C ALA A 8 -5.55 8.95 -6.97
N ASP A 9 -6.05 8.11 -6.06
CA ASP A 9 -5.99 6.65 -6.15
C ASP A 9 -6.66 6.14 -7.44
N GLY A 10 -7.87 6.62 -7.75
CA GLY A 10 -8.58 6.21 -8.96
C GLY A 10 -7.80 6.54 -10.24
N THR A 11 -7.03 7.63 -10.27
CA THR A 11 -6.18 7.95 -11.42
C THR A 11 -5.02 6.98 -11.57
N VAL A 12 -4.41 6.57 -10.46
CA VAL A 12 -3.30 5.60 -10.46
C VAL A 12 -3.82 4.22 -10.87
N LEU A 13 -4.94 3.78 -10.30
CA LEU A 13 -5.56 2.49 -10.59
C LEU A 13 -6.05 2.40 -12.04
N ASP A 14 -6.71 3.46 -12.56
CA ASP A 14 -7.14 3.54 -13.97
C ASP A 14 -5.94 3.43 -14.95
N ALA A 15 -4.75 3.87 -14.53
CA ALA A 15 -3.51 3.76 -15.29
C ALA A 15 -2.79 2.40 -15.12
N GLY A 16 -3.37 1.47 -14.37
CA GLY A 16 -2.78 0.16 -14.06
C GLY A 16 -1.73 0.19 -12.95
N GLY A 17 -1.53 1.33 -12.29
CA GLY A 17 -0.62 1.46 -11.15
C GLY A 17 -1.17 0.82 -9.88
N THR A 18 -0.29 0.55 -8.94
CA THR A 18 -0.61 0.01 -7.62
C THR A 18 -0.69 1.14 -6.59
N VAL A 19 -1.72 1.14 -5.75
CA VAL A 19 -1.86 2.09 -4.63
C VAL A 19 -1.57 1.36 -3.32
N PHE A 20 -0.66 1.90 -2.51
CA PHE A 20 -0.36 1.37 -1.18
C PHE A 20 -1.07 2.16 -0.09
N HIS A 21 -1.86 1.47 0.73
CA HIS A 21 -2.41 2.02 1.98
C HIS A 21 -1.72 1.35 3.17
N ALA A 22 -1.10 2.17 4.01
CA ALA A 22 -0.40 1.72 5.21
C ALA A 22 -1.10 2.25 6.48
N GLY A 23 -0.90 1.56 7.59
CA GLY A 23 -1.34 2.01 8.92
C GLY A 23 -0.54 3.21 9.44
N LEU A 24 -0.61 3.46 10.75
CA LEU A 24 0.15 4.55 11.35
C LEU A 24 1.65 4.32 11.19
N LEU A 25 2.33 5.34 10.66
CA LEU A 25 3.75 5.25 10.35
C LEU A 25 4.61 5.50 11.60
N ASP A 26 5.63 4.66 11.78
CA ASP A 26 6.69 4.88 12.76
C ASP A 26 8.07 5.01 12.10
N LEU A 27 9.03 5.50 12.88
CA LEU A 27 10.45 5.38 12.57
C LEU A 27 10.96 4.04 13.08
N GLY A 28 11.94 3.48 12.38
CA GLY A 28 12.53 2.20 12.75
C GLY A 28 13.05 1.43 11.54
N PRO A 29 13.69 0.28 11.78
CA PRO A 29 14.16 -0.58 10.70
C PRO A 29 12.98 -1.16 9.93
N GLU A 30 13.30 -1.73 8.77
CA GLU A 30 12.38 -2.59 8.03
C GLU A 30 12.00 -3.83 8.87
N SER A 31 10.74 -4.25 8.81
CA SER A 31 10.28 -5.48 9.44
C SER A 31 10.82 -6.70 8.68
N PRO A 32 11.51 -7.65 9.34
CA PRO A 32 11.99 -8.87 8.68
C PRO A 32 10.87 -9.81 8.24
N GLY A 33 9.66 -9.63 8.79
CA GLY A 33 8.45 -10.37 8.40
C GLY A 33 7.57 -9.63 7.40
N ARG A 34 8.09 -8.62 6.71
CA ARG A 34 7.29 -7.80 5.78
C ARG A 34 6.58 -8.67 4.76
N ARG A 35 5.34 -8.32 4.50
CA ARG A 35 4.52 -8.89 3.43
C ARG A 35 3.60 -7.81 2.90
N THR A 36 3.07 -8.04 1.71
CA THR A 36 2.05 -7.19 1.10
C THR A 36 0.86 -8.07 0.74
N VAL A 37 -0.34 -7.62 1.07
CA VAL A 37 -1.60 -8.31 0.76
C VAL A 37 -2.52 -7.41 -0.05
N GLY A 38 -3.48 -8.00 -0.75
CA GLY A 38 -4.54 -7.23 -1.40
C GLY A 38 -5.53 -6.69 -0.35
N LEU A 39 -6.25 -5.62 -0.68
CA LEU A 39 -7.22 -5.01 0.22
C LEU A 39 -8.27 -5.99 0.78
N ALA A 40 -8.68 -6.99 0.00
CA ALA A 40 -9.66 -8.00 0.43
C ALA A 40 -9.13 -8.92 1.55
N ASP A 41 -7.81 -9.10 1.63
CA ASP A 41 -7.12 -9.93 2.63
C ASP A 41 -6.48 -9.10 3.75
N ALA A 42 -6.68 -7.77 3.71
CA ALA A 42 -6.11 -6.88 4.70
C ALA A 42 -6.78 -7.10 6.06
N PRO A 43 -6.00 -7.13 7.16
CA PRO A 43 -6.60 -7.12 8.49
C PRO A 43 -7.39 -5.81 8.71
N PRO A 44 -8.37 -5.80 9.62
CA PRO A 44 -9.04 -4.58 10.04
C PRO A 44 -8.03 -3.52 10.51
N LEU A 45 -8.33 -2.24 10.23
CA LEU A 45 -7.47 -1.14 10.63
C LEU A 45 -7.42 -1.04 12.16
N ASP A 46 -6.23 -1.22 12.72
CA ASP A 46 -5.93 -1.07 14.14
C ASP A 46 -4.94 0.09 14.34
N PHE A 47 -5.38 1.18 14.96
CA PHE A 47 -4.56 2.37 15.21
C PHE A 47 -3.56 2.19 16.37
N SER A 48 -3.63 1.11 17.13
CA SER A 48 -2.59 0.77 18.12
C SER A 48 -1.35 0.17 17.47
N VAL A 49 -1.51 -0.38 16.26
CA VAL A 49 -0.47 -1.03 15.49
C VAL A 49 0.19 -0.01 14.56
N ARG A 50 1.53 -0.04 14.49
CA ARG A 50 2.33 0.87 13.67
C ARG A 50 3.24 0.12 12.73
N ILE A 51 3.40 0.63 11.52
CA ILE A 51 4.33 0.11 10.51
C ILE A 51 5.46 1.11 10.27
N THR A 52 6.69 0.61 10.13
CA THR A 52 7.82 1.51 9.88
C THR A 52 7.80 2.03 8.44
N ARG A 53 8.24 3.28 8.26
CA ARG A 53 8.39 3.87 6.90
C ARG A 53 9.31 3.03 6.01
N ALA A 54 10.35 2.44 6.59
CA ALA A 54 11.27 1.55 5.89
C ALA A 54 10.55 0.32 5.33
N THR A 55 9.64 -0.29 6.12
CA THR A 55 8.82 -1.44 5.68
C THR A 55 7.91 -1.07 4.51
N VAL A 56 7.27 0.11 4.56
CA VAL A 56 6.41 0.58 3.46
C VAL A 56 7.22 0.81 2.18
N ALA A 57 8.39 1.46 2.28
CA ALA A 57 9.25 1.69 1.13
C ALA A 57 9.75 0.37 0.52
N ALA A 58 10.14 -0.60 1.36
CA ALA A 58 10.53 -1.93 0.90
C ALA A 58 9.39 -2.65 0.19
N ALA A 59 8.16 -2.59 0.72
CA ALA A 59 6.99 -3.18 0.07
C ALA A 59 6.69 -2.55 -1.31
N MET A 60 6.88 -1.24 -1.46
CA MET A 60 6.74 -0.57 -2.75
C MET A 60 7.84 -0.99 -3.74
N LEU A 61 9.07 -1.17 -3.27
CA LEU A 61 10.18 -1.65 -4.08
C LEU A 61 9.95 -3.10 -4.54
N ASP A 62 9.51 -3.98 -3.63
CA ASP A 62 9.20 -5.37 -3.93
C ASP A 62 8.16 -5.48 -5.07
N GLU A 63 7.11 -4.64 -5.04
CA GLU A 63 6.09 -4.59 -6.09
C GLU A 63 6.61 -4.01 -7.42
N ALA A 64 7.50 -3.02 -7.37
CA ALA A 64 8.11 -2.46 -8.56
C ALA A 64 9.02 -3.48 -9.28
N GLU A 65 9.70 -4.33 -8.51
CA GLU A 65 10.58 -5.37 -9.05
C GLU A 65 9.81 -6.63 -9.47
N ASN A 66 8.80 -7.03 -8.70
CA ASN A 66 8.01 -8.25 -8.90
C ASN A 66 6.51 -7.97 -8.74
N PRO A 67 5.85 -7.40 -9.77
CA PRO A 67 4.47 -6.95 -9.65
C PRO A 67 3.49 -8.07 -9.31
N ARG A 68 2.68 -7.87 -8.28
CA ARG A 68 1.63 -8.80 -7.82
C ARG A 68 0.25 -8.14 -7.72
N PHE A 69 0.20 -6.80 -7.65
CA PHE A 69 -1.02 -6.03 -7.42
C PHE A 69 -1.30 -4.97 -8.51
N PRO A 70 -1.16 -5.28 -9.82
CA PRO A 70 -1.36 -4.28 -10.87
C PRO A 70 -2.82 -3.79 -10.89
N GLY A 71 -3.00 -2.47 -10.93
CA GLY A 71 -4.33 -1.84 -10.90
C GLY A 71 -5.13 -2.11 -9.62
N ALA A 72 -4.45 -2.46 -8.52
CA ALA A 72 -5.08 -2.80 -7.26
C ALA A 72 -4.55 -1.97 -6.08
N VAL A 73 -5.33 -2.00 -4.99
CA VAL A 73 -4.90 -1.49 -3.70
C VAL A 73 -4.19 -2.62 -2.94
N ALA A 74 -2.97 -2.32 -2.51
CA ALA A 74 -2.11 -3.19 -1.74
C ALA A 74 -1.91 -2.64 -0.31
N VAL A 75 -1.80 -3.53 0.66
CA VAL A 75 -1.66 -3.21 2.08
C VAL A 75 -0.44 -3.95 2.63
N PRO A 76 0.59 -3.25 3.11
CA PRO A 76 1.61 -3.85 3.95
C PRO A 76 1.11 -3.83 5.41
N PRO A 77 0.65 -4.96 5.98
CA PRO A 77 0.34 -5.03 7.39
C PRO A 77 1.61 -4.88 8.21
N ALA A 78 1.48 -4.26 9.39
CA ALA A 78 2.59 -4.14 10.34
C ALA A 78 2.98 -5.50 10.95
#